data_AF-A0A7Y0ZCY1-F1
#
_entry.id   AF-A0A7Y0ZCY1-F1
#
_cell.length_a   1.000
_cell.length_b   1.000
_cell.length_c   1.000
_cell.angle_alpha   90.00
_cell.angle_beta   90.00
_cell.angle_gamma   90.00
#
_symmetry.space_group_name_H-M   'P 1'
#
loop_
_entity.id
_entity.type
_entity.pdbx_description
1 polymer ?
#
loop_
_entity_poly.entity_id
_entity_poly.type
_entity_poly.pdbx_seq_one_letter_code
_entity_poly.pdbx_strand_id
1 'polypeptide(L)'
;MTASTYIGRFAPTPSGHLHFGSLVAALASYLDARAHHGRWLMRMEDLDPPREEPGAQAAILHALESYGFEWDGELVRQSERHDAYAKVLNDLFNHGLAYACTCSRKQLEPYNGIYPGLCRNAGHEQQDAAIRLRVPELEYHFVDRVQGEFRQHLGRDAGDFIIRRRDGLYAYQLAVVLDDAWQGVTDIVRGADLLDSTPRQLYLQELLGLRQPRYLHVPLIVQPDGNKLGKSYRSPPLTADQATPLLLRALRALGQQPDAQLQYASPRELLDWGIAHWDATRIPRTLTLAEAQLS
;
A
#
# COMPACT_ATOMS: atom_id res chain seq x y z
N MET A 1 -24.10 11.87 15.95
CA MET A 1 -22.82 11.56 15.27
C MET A 1 -22.67 10.05 15.33
N THR A 2 -22.99 9.34 14.25
CA THR A 2 -22.73 7.90 14.16
C THR A 2 -21.23 7.71 14.27
N ALA A 3 -20.78 6.85 15.18
CA ALA A 3 -19.36 6.53 15.31
C ALA A 3 -18.87 6.07 13.93
N SER A 4 -17.85 6.74 13.39
CA SER A 4 -17.28 6.37 12.10
C SER A 4 -16.81 4.92 12.17
N THR A 5 -17.49 4.01 11.47
CA THR A 5 -17.14 2.59 11.42
C THR A 5 -15.74 2.42 10.84
N TYR A 6 -14.91 1.56 11.43
CA TYR A 6 -13.58 1.25 10.92
C TYR A 6 -13.71 0.61 9.53
N ILE A 7 -12.92 1.10 8.56
CA ILE A 7 -12.82 0.52 7.21
C ILE A 7 -11.34 0.43 6.84
N GLY A 8 -10.84 -0.80 6.75
CA GLY A 8 -9.51 -1.12 6.25
C GLY A 8 -9.58 -1.80 4.88
N ARG A 9 -8.42 -2.04 4.27
CA ARG A 9 -8.33 -2.76 2.99
C ARG A 9 -7.03 -3.50 2.79
N PHE A 10 -7.06 -4.56 2.01
CA PHE A 10 -5.89 -5.14 1.37
C PHE A 10 -5.90 -4.81 -0.13
N ALA A 11 -4.77 -4.28 -0.62
CA ALA A 11 -4.66 -3.73 -1.97
C ALA A 11 -3.41 -4.23 -2.71
N PRO A 12 -3.37 -5.51 -3.14
CA PRO A 12 -2.21 -6.06 -3.84
C PRO A 12 -2.17 -5.67 -5.32
N THR A 13 -0.96 -5.55 -5.86
CA THR A 13 -0.70 -5.48 -7.30
C THR A 13 -0.59 -6.90 -7.88
N PRO A 14 -1.27 -7.24 -9.00
CA PRO A 14 -1.23 -8.58 -9.61
C PRO A 14 0.02 -8.80 -10.48
N SER A 15 1.20 -8.41 -10.00
CA SER A 15 2.48 -8.64 -10.69
C SER A 15 3.11 -10.00 -10.36
N GLY A 16 2.33 -10.90 -9.75
CA GLY A 16 2.77 -12.22 -9.30
C GLY A 16 1.88 -12.78 -8.19
N HIS A 17 2.23 -13.97 -7.71
CA HIS A 17 1.53 -14.61 -6.61
C HIS A 17 1.77 -13.92 -5.26
N LEU A 18 0.84 -14.09 -4.32
CA LEU A 18 1.11 -13.73 -2.93
C LEU A 18 2.28 -14.57 -2.41
N HIS A 19 3.13 -13.93 -1.63
CA HIS A 19 4.22 -14.55 -0.89
C HIS A 19 4.07 -14.22 0.61
N PHE A 20 4.97 -14.73 1.44
CA PHE A 20 4.89 -14.56 2.89
C PHE A 20 4.83 -13.08 3.34
N GLY A 21 5.63 -12.19 2.75
CA GLY A 21 5.51 -10.74 3.02
C GLY A 21 4.12 -10.15 2.75
N SER A 22 3.45 -10.55 1.66
CA SER A 22 2.08 -10.11 1.36
C SER A 22 1.07 -10.72 2.32
N LEU A 23 1.29 -11.97 2.77
CA LEU A 23 0.49 -12.58 3.83
C LEU A 23 0.56 -11.79 5.14
N VAL A 24 1.75 -11.32 5.54
CA VAL A 24 1.90 -10.50 6.76
C VAL A 24 1.09 -9.20 6.65
N ALA A 25 1.13 -8.53 5.50
CA ALA A 25 0.34 -7.31 5.27
C ALA A 25 -1.18 -7.59 5.23
N ALA A 26 -1.60 -8.66 4.55
CA ALA A 26 -3.00 -9.09 4.51
C ALA A 26 -3.51 -9.43 5.92
N LEU A 27 -2.76 -10.24 6.66
CA LEU A 27 -3.09 -10.63 8.03
C LEU A 27 -3.19 -9.42 8.96
N ALA A 28 -2.20 -8.54 8.98
CA ALA A 28 -2.24 -7.36 9.84
C ALA A 28 -3.43 -6.45 9.52
N SER A 29 -3.70 -6.18 8.24
CA SER A 29 -4.82 -5.33 7.85
C SER A 29 -6.18 -5.96 8.14
N TYR A 30 -6.30 -7.28 8.01
CA TYR A 30 -7.49 -8.04 8.34
C TYR A 30 -7.77 -8.06 9.84
N LEU A 31 -6.78 -8.45 10.65
CA LEU A 31 -6.91 -8.53 12.11
C LEU A 31 -7.22 -7.16 12.70
N ASP A 32 -6.53 -6.11 12.25
CA ASP A 32 -6.77 -4.77 12.74
C ASP A 32 -8.20 -4.28 12.42
N ALA A 33 -8.72 -4.60 11.23
CA ALA A 33 -10.09 -4.26 10.87
C ALA A 33 -11.13 -5.03 11.70
N ARG A 34 -10.97 -6.34 11.80
CA ARG A 34 -11.93 -7.21 12.49
C ARG A 34 -11.91 -7.00 14.01
N ALA A 35 -10.75 -6.74 14.62
CA ALA A 35 -10.63 -6.42 16.04
C ALA A 35 -11.33 -5.11 16.43
N HIS A 36 -11.49 -4.18 15.49
CA HIS A 36 -12.26 -2.94 15.66
C HIS A 36 -13.71 -3.05 15.15
N HIS A 37 -14.22 -4.26 14.92
CA HIS A 37 -15.55 -4.53 14.37
C HIS A 37 -15.82 -3.78 13.06
N GLY A 38 -14.77 -3.60 12.26
CA GLY A 38 -14.78 -2.87 11.00
C GLY A 38 -14.96 -3.75 9.78
N ARG A 39 -14.96 -3.07 8.63
CA ARG A 39 -14.92 -3.70 7.32
C ARG A 39 -13.49 -3.86 6.82
N TRP A 40 -13.22 -4.96 6.12
CA TRP A 40 -11.97 -5.22 5.43
C TRP A 40 -12.23 -5.41 3.93
N LEU A 41 -11.84 -4.43 3.13
CA LEU A 41 -12.13 -4.40 1.70
C LEU A 41 -10.99 -5.03 0.88
N MET A 42 -11.33 -5.50 -0.32
CA MET A 42 -10.35 -5.99 -1.28
C MET A 42 -10.30 -5.08 -2.52
N ARG A 43 -9.09 -4.66 -2.92
CA ARG A 43 -8.86 -3.88 -4.14
C ARG A 43 -7.68 -4.45 -4.91
N MET A 44 -7.84 -4.73 -6.19
CA MET A 44 -6.75 -5.11 -7.08
C MET A 44 -6.10 -3.85 -7.66
N GLU A 45 -4.80 -3.65 -7.43
CA GLU A 45 -4.03 -2.50 -7.95
C GLU A 45 -3.41 -2.82 -9.33
N ASP A 46 -4.27 -3.11 -10.31
CA ASP A 46 -3.99 -3.45 -11.71
C ASP A 46 -3.82 -2.20 -12.61
N LEU A 47 -2.87 -1.35 -12.24
CA LEU A 47 -2.57 -0.07 -12.92
C LEU A 47 -1.44 -0.13 -13.96
N ASP A 48 -0.73 -1.26 -14.05
CA ASP A 48 0.45 -1.42 -14.92
C ASP A 48 0.35 -2.73 -15.69
N PRO A 49 -0.56 -2.84 -16.69
CA PRO A 49 -0.81 -4.07 -17.43
C PRO A 49 0.46 -4.78 -17.97
N PRO A 50 1.50 -4.05 -18.45
CA PRO A 50 2.76 -4.68 -18.84
C PRO A 50 3.50 -5.44 -17.74
N ARG A 51 3.23 -5.16 -16.46
CA ARG A 51 3.83 -5.83 -15.30
C ARG A 51 2.89 -6.84 -14.65
N GLU A 52 1.66 -6.95 -15.12
CA GLU A 52 0.69 -7.90 -14.59
C GLU A 52 0.99 -9.30 -15.12
N GLU A 53 0.88 -10.29 -14.24
CA GLU A 53 1.05 -11.69 -14.61
C GLU A 53 -0.32 -12.33 -14.91
N PRO A 54 -0.51 -12.95 -16.09
CA PRO A 54 -1.75 -13.65 -16.41
C PRO A 54 -2.13 -14.66 -15.32
N GLY A 55 -3.37 -14.54 -14.81
CA GLY A 55 -3.88 -15.42 -13.75
C GLY A 55 -3.45 -15.04 -12.33
N ALA A 56 -2.54 -14.08 -12.14
CA ALA A 56 -2.11 -13.65 -10.81
C ALA A 56 -3.26 -13.14 -9.95
N GLN A 57 -4.17 -12.35 -10.53
CA GLN A 57 -5.37 -11.88 -9.81
C GLN A 57 -6.20 -13.05 -9.25
N ALA A 58 -6.50 -14.06 -10.07
CA ALA A 58 -7.26 -15.22 -9.62
C ALA A 58 -6.50 -16.01 -8.55
N ALA A 59 -5.18 -16.18 -8.72
CA ALA A 59 -4.33 -16.87 -7.75
C ALA A 59 -4.23 -16.12 -6.40
N ILE A 60 -4.20 -14.78 -6.42
CA ILE A 60 -4.23 -13.94 -5.22
C ILE A 60 -5.52 -14.18 -4.44
N LEU A 61 -6.68 -14.12 -5.11
CA LEU A 61 -7.98 -14.32 -4.47
C LEU A 61 -8.10 -15.74 -3.92
N HIS A 62 -7.74 -16.75 -4.70
CA HIS A 62 -7.76 -18.15 -4.27
C HIS A 62 -6.84 -18.41 -3.07
N ALA A 63 -5.65 -17.79 -3.03
CA ALA A 63 -4.75 -17.89 -1.88
C ALA A 63 -5.38 -17.26 -0.63
N LEU A 64 -6.01 -16.09 -0.73
CA LEU A 64 -6.69 -15.46 0.42
C LEU A 64 -7.83 -16.33 0.95
N GLU A 65 -8.68 -16.85 0.06
CA GLU A 65 -9.78 -17.75 0.42
C GLU A 65 -9.27 -19.03 1.09
N SER A 66 -8.20 -19.64 0.55
CA SER A 66 -7.59 -20.85 1.12
C SER A 66 -6.99 -20.64 2.50
N TYR A 67 -6.65 -19.39 2.84
CA TYR A 67 -6.14 -18.98 4.15
C TYR A 67 -7.26 -18.50 5.09
N GLY A 68 -8.52 -18.55 4.66
CA GLY A 68 -9.69 -18.21 5.47
C GLY A 68 -10.03 -16.71 5.50
N PHE A 69 -9.40 -15.89 4.67
CA PHE A 69 -9.71 -14.47 4.60
C PHE A 69 -11.06 -14.21 3.90
N GLU A 70 -11.87 -13.35 4.49
CA GLU A 70 -13.17 -12.94 3.96
C GLU A 70 -13.21 -11.40 3.87
N TRP A 71 -13.27 -10.85 2.66
CA TRP A 71 -13.43 -9.42 2.43
C TRP A 71 -14.89 -9.01 2.33
N ASP A 72 -15.18 -7.77 2.71
CA ASP A 72 -16.53 -7.20 2.69
C ASP A 72 -16.79 -6.44 1.40
N GLY A 73 -17.98 -6.65 0.83
CA GLY A 73 -18.39 -5.99 -0.40
C GLY A 73 -17.73 -6.57 -1.65
N GLU A 74 -17.81 -5.83 -2.75
CA GLU A 74 -17.28 -6.26 -4.03
C GLU A 74 -15.78 -6.00 -4.16
N LEU A 75 -15.10 -6.85 -4.92
CA LEU A 75 -13.72 -6.62 -5.35
C LEU A 75 -13.67 -5.41 -6.29
N VAL A 76 -12.86 -4.42 -5.93
CA VAL A 76 -12.58 -3.25 -6.79
C VAL A 76 -11.34 -3.51 -7.63
N ARG A 77 -11.35 -3.10 -8.90
CA ARG A 77 -10.17 -3.07 -9.77
C ARG A 77 -9.81 -1.63 -10.14
N GLN A 78 -8.55 -1.28 -10.09
CA GLN A 78 -8.09 0.07 -10.46
C GLN A 78 -8.11 0.30 -11.97
N SER A 79 -7.99 -0.75 -12.77
CA SER A 79 -8.17 -0.70 -14.23
C SER A 79 -9.56 -0.20 -14.65
N GLU A 80 -10.58 -0.40 -13.80
CA GLU A 80 -11.97 0.03 -14.02
C GLU A 80 -12.25 1.47 -13.53
N ARG A 81 -11.23 2.16 -13.01
CA ARG A 81 -11.37 3.46 -12.31
C ARG A 81 -10.72 4.63 -13.03
N HIS A 82 -10.20 4.42 -14.23
CA HIS A 82 -9.44 5.41 -15.00
C HIS A 82 -10.16 6.74 -15.23
N ASP A 83 -11.48 6.72 -15.43
CA ASP A 83 -12.28 7.95 -15.63
C ASP A 83 -12.28 8.85 -14.38
N ALA A 84 -12.31 8.25 -13.18
CA ALA A 84 -12.23 8.99 -11.93
C ALA A 84 -10.86 9.67 -11.77
N TYR A 85 -9.80 8.96 -12.16
CA TYR A 85 -8.44 9.51 -12.11
C TYR A 85 -8.24 10.62 -13.15
N ALA A 86 -8.77 10.44 -14.36
CA ALA A 86 -8.72 11.42 -15.44
C ALA A 86 -9.34 12.74 -15.01
N LYS A 87 -10.54 12.69 -14.41
CA LYS A 87 -11.27 13.86 -13.93
C LYS A 87 -10.42 14.67 -12.95
N VAL A 88 -9.93 14.03 -11.89
CA VAL A 88 -9.15 14.71 -10.85
C VAL A 88 -7.83 15.25 -11.40
N LEU A 89 -7.15 14.48 -12.26
CA LEU A 89 -5.92 14.94 -12.88
C LEU A 89 -6.15 16.21 -13.71
N ASN A 90 -7.23 16.24 -14.51
CA ASN A 90 -7.57 17.41 -15.32
C ASN A 90 -7.91 18.61 -14.44
N ASP A 91 -8.64 18.42 -13.34
CA ASP A 91 -8.93 19.49 -12.39
C ASP A 91 -7.63 20.04 -11.77
N LEU A 92 -6.72 19.18 -11.30
CA LEU A 92 -5.43 19.60 -10.76
C LEU A 92 -4.58 20.35 -11.81
N PHE A 93 -4.58 19.88 -13.06
CA PHE A 93 -3.84 20.52 -14.15
C PHE A 93 -4.42 21.90 -14.47
N ASN A 94 -5.73 22.02 -14.61
CA ASN A 94 -6.42 23.27 -14.97
C ASN A 94 -6.29 24.34 -13.88
N HIS A 95 -6.19 23.95 -12.60
CA HIS A 95 -5.93 24.87 -11.49
C HIS A 95 -4.44 25.17 -11.26
N GLY A 96 -3.56 24.69 -12.14
CA GLY A 96 -2.11 24.91 -12.03
C GLY A 96 -1.43 24.14 -10.89
N LEU A 97 -2.14 23.21 -10.23
CA LEU A 97 -1.61 22.34 -9.17
C LEU A 97 -0.79 21.18 -9.72
N ALA A 98 -0.98 20.83 -10.98
CA ALA A 98 -0.16 19.88 -11.73
C ALA A 98 0.38 20.51 -13.02
N TYR A 99 1.43 19.93 -13.58
CA TYR A 99 2.04 20.40 -14.84
C TYR A 99 2.68 19.25 -15.63
N ALA A 100 2.86 19.49 -16.93
CA ALA A 100 3.47 18.54 -17.85
C ALA A 100 5.01 18.61 -17.80
N CYS A 101 5.64 17.44 -17.74
CA CYS A 101 7.07 17.24 -17.68
C CYS A 101 7.54 16.38 -18.86
N THR A 102 8.41 16.94 -19.69
CA THR A 102 8.99 16.30 -20.87
C THR A 102 10.40 15.77 -20.63
N CYS A 103 10.95 15.95 -19.42
CA CYS A 103 12.29 15.47 -19.06
C CYS A 103 12.45 13.95 -19.30
N SER A 104 13.53 13.58 -19.98
CA SER A 104 13.94 12.19 -20.16
C SER A 104 14.53 11.61 -18.87
N ARG A 105 14.58 10.28 -18.76
CA ARG A 105 15.25 9.59 -17.64
C ARG A 105 16.70 10.04 -17.49
N LYS A 106 17.45 10.14 -18.59
CA LYS A 106 18.84 10.60 -18.62
C LYS A 106 19.03 12.01 -18.03
N GLN A 107 18.10 12.93 -18.29
CA GLN A 107 18.14 14.27 -17.68
C GLN A 107 17.89 14.23 -16.17
N LEU A 108 17.20 13.21 -15.66
CA LEU A 108 16.82 13.09 -14.26
C LEU A 108 17.77 12.25 -13.42
N GLU A 109 18.66 11.47 -14.06
CA GLU A 109 19.67 10.63 -13.40
C GLU A 109 20.48 11.38 -12.32
N PRO A 110 20.97 12.61 -12.53
CA PRO A 110 21.79 13.31 -11.52
C PRO A 110 21.05 13.67 -10.22
N TYR A 111 19.72 13.63 -10.21
CA TYR A 111 18.91 14.08 -9.08
C TYR A 111 18.43 12.94 -8.17
N ASN A 112 18.95 11.72 -8.37
CA ASN A 112 18.72 10.57 -7.48
C ASN A 112 17.23 10.31 -7.14
N GLY A 113 16.34 10.53 -8.11
CA GLY A 113 14.90 10.30 -7.98
C GLY A 113 14.08 11.49 -7.46
N ILE A 114 14.72 12.54 -6.94
CA ILE A 114 14.02 13.76 -6.48
C ILE A 114 13.94 14.72 -7.67
N TYR A 115 12.73 15.08 -8.10
CA TYR A 115 12.59 15.95 -9.27
C TYR A 115 12.94 17.41 -8.93
N PRO A 116 13.86 18.05 -9.68
CA PRO A 116 14.36 19.39 -9.38
C PRO A 116 13.49 20.55 -9.89
N GLY A 117 12.32 20.28 -10.47
CA GLY A 117 11.39 21.33 -10.92
C GLY A 117 11.67 21.92 -12.31
N LEU A 118 12.46 21.27 -13.18
CA LEU A 118 12.86 21.84 -14.49
C LEU A 118 11.69 22.30 -15.38
N CYS A 119 10.60 21.54 -15.41
CA CYS A 119 9.41 21.84 -16.22
C CYS A 119 8.33 22.60 -15.44
N ARG A 120 8.58 22.95 -14.17
CA ARG A 120 7.55 23.47 -13.26
C ARG A 120 6.85 24.69 -13.85
N ASN A 121 7.56 25.57 -14.55
CA ASN A 121 6.97 26.76 -15.18
C ASN A 121 7.17 26.77 -16.71
N ALA A 122 7.38 25.61 -17.33
CA ALA A 122 7.72 25.52 -18.76
C ALA A 122 6.51 25.60 -19.69
N GLY A 123 5.28 25.48 -19.18
CA GLY A 123 4.05 25.62 -19.96
C GLY A 123 3.88 24.55 -21.05
N HIS A 124 4.40 23.34 -20.83
CA HIS A 124 4.24 22.24 -21.78
C HIS A 124 2.80 21.74 -21.83
N GLU A 125 2.40 21.29 -23.02
CA GLU A 125 1.15 20.56 -23.23
C GLU A 125 1.19 19.17 -22.58
N GLN A 126 0.01 18.60 -22.31
CA GLN A 126 -0.09 17.27 -21.71
C GLN A 126 0.33 16.12 -22.64
N GLN A 127 0.30 16.35 -23.95
CA GLN A 127 0.67 15.34 -24.96
C GLN A 127 2.13 14.93 -24.82
N ASP A 128 2.37 13.61 -24.84
CA ASP A 128 3.70 13.00 -24.75
C ASP A 128 4.54 13.51 -23.54
N ALA A 129 3.86 13.78 -22.43
CA ALA A 129 4.45 14.24 -21.19
C ALA A 129 4.00 13.41 -19.99
N ALA A 130 4.86 13.31 -18.98
CA ALA A 130 4.41 12.89 -17.65
C ALA A 130 3.73 14.08 -16.97
N ILE A 131 2.71 13.84 -16.15
CA ILE A 131 2.07 14.87 -15.34
C ILE A 131 2.59 14.76 -13.90
N ARG A 132 3.15 15.86 -13.40
CA ARG A 132 3.66 15.98 -12.03
C ARG A 132 2.76 16.87 -11.19
N LEU A 133 2.59 16.51 -9.92
CA LEU A 133 1.95 17.35 -8.93
C LEU A 133 2.97 18.35 -8.39
N ARG A 134 2.61 19.64 -8.29
CA ARG A 134 3.42 20.64 -7.59
C ARG A 134 3.35 20.37 -6.10
N VAL A 135 4.48 20.13 -5.45
CA VAL A 135 4.56 20.01 -4.00
C VAL A 135 5.01 21.34 -3.35
N PRO A 136 4.59 21.61 -2.11
CA PRO A 136 5.01 22.81 -1.38
C PRO A 136 6.38 22.61 -0.72
N GLU A 137 7.03 23.71 -0.37
CA GLU A 137 8.19 23.72 0.52
C GLU A 137 7.73 23.68 1.99
N LEU A 138 7.08 22.57 2.35
CA LEU A 138 6.52 22.36 3.69
C LEU A 138 6.88 20.97 4.22
N GLU A 139 6.98 20.88 5.55
CA GLU A 139 7.08 19.62 6.28
C GLU A 139 5.69 19.04 6.54
N TYR A 140 5.52 17.79 6.14
CA TYR A 140 4.35 16.98 6.47
C TYR A 140 4.74 15.98 7.55
N HIS A 141 3.83 15.75 8.49
CA HIS A 141 4.02 14.81 9.57
C HIS A 141 2.76 13.98 9.83
N PHE A 142 2.94 12.79 10.37
CA PHE A 142 1.86 11.97 10.91
C PHE A 142 2.39 11.07 12.01
N VAL A 143 1.47 10.54 12.81
CA VAL A 143 1.77 9.52 13.81
C VAL A 143 1.37 8.16 13.25
N ASP A 144 2.36 7.32 12.95
CA ASP A 144 2.14 5.93 12.62
C ASP A 144 1.86 5.12 13.90
N ARG A 145 0.86 4.24 13.85
CA ARG A 145 0.44 3.44 15.01
C ARG A 145 1.51 2.43 15.48
N VAL A 146 2.50 2.10 14.64
CA VAL A 146 3.64 1.23 14.98
C VAL A 146 4.96 1.98 14.95
N GLN A 147 5.24 2.69 13.85
CA GLN A 147 6.54 3.34 13.62
C GLN A 147 6.70 4.69 14.35
N GLY A 148 5.64 5.21 14.97
CA GLY A 148 5.67 6.46 15.74
C GLY A 148 5.61 7.70 14.86
N GLU A 149 6.14 8.82 15.36
CA GLU A 149 6.17 10.07 14.60
C GLU A 149 7.06 9.95 13.34
N PHE A 150 6.49 10.32 12.20
CA PHE A 150 7.21 10.42 10.93
C PHE A 150 7.05 11.82 10.35
N ARG A 151 8.16 12.37 9.83
CA ARG A 151 8.20 13.72 9.24
C ARG A 151 9.00 13.70 7.94
N GLN A 152 8.56 14.46 6.94
CA GLN A 152 9.24 14.60 5.66
C GLN A 152 8.99 15.98 5.07
N HIS A 153 10.04 16.63 4.57
CA HIS A 153 9.91 17.89 3.84
C HIS A 153 9.64 17.61 2.36
N LEU A 154 8.44 17.92 1.87
CA LEU A 154 8.02 17.45 0.55
C LEU A 154 8.87 18.01 -0.60
N GLY A 155 9.13 19.32 -0.62
CA GLY A 155 9.94 19.94 -1.68
C GLY A 155 11.39 19.44 -1.71
N ARG A 156 11.97 19.11 -0.55
CA ARG A 156 13.38 18.72 -0.41
C ARG A 156 13.59 17.22 -0.57
N ASP A 157 12.73 16.43 0.06
CA ASP A 157 12.94 14.99 0.26
C ASP A 157 12.13 14.14 -0.74
N ALA A 158 11.09 14.70 -1.37
CA ALA A 158 10.24 13.98 -2.34
C ALA A 158 10.22 14.62 -3.73
N GLY A 159 10.21 15.96 -3.81
CA GLY A 159 10.05 16.72 -5.03
C GLY A 159 8.68 16.55 -5.69
N ASP A 160 8.46 17.28 -6.80
CA ASP A 160 7.22 17.20 -7.58
C ASP A 160 7.06 15.80 -8.20
N PHE A 161 6.21 14.97 -7.59
CA PHE A 161 6.06 13.57 -7.96
C PHE A 161 5.07 13.37 -9.12
N ILE A 162 5.25 12.26 -9.84
CA ILE A 162 4.40 11.90 -10.99
C ILE A 162 3.02 11.44 -10.50
N ILE A 163 1.96 11.96 -11.10
CA ILE A 163 0.57 11.49 -10.95
C ILE A 163 0.03 10.78 -12.21
N ARG A 164 0.65 11.02 -13.37
CA ARG A 164 0.46 10.24 -14.61
C ARG A 164 1.77 10.11 -15.36
N ARG A 165 2.16 8.90 -15.70
CA ARG A 165 3.39 8.60 -16.47
C ARG A 165 3.24 9.06 -17.92
N ARG A 166 4.38 9.23 -18.60
CA ARG A 166 4.43 9.64 -20.01
C ARG A 166 3.77 8.61 -20.95
N ASP A 167 3.78 7.34 -20.58
CA ASP A 167 3.09 6.24 -21.29
C ASP A 167 1.57 6.20 -21.01
N GLY A 168 1.03 7.17 -20.26
CA GLY A 168 -0.40 7.30 -19.99
C GLY A 168 -0.88 6.60 -18.72
N LEU A 169 -0.08 5.74 -18.10
CA LEU A 169 -0.47 5.02 -16.89
C LEU A 169 -0.55 5.94 -15.66
N TYR A 170 -1.60 5.80 -14.87
CA TYR A 170 -1.76 6.56 -13.62
C TYR A 170 -0.77 6.10 -12.57
N ALA A 171 -0.21 7.06 -11.82
CA ALA A 171 0.72 6.72 -10.76
C ALA A 171 -0.03 6.24 -9.51
N TYR A 172 0.59 5.29 -8.80
CA TYR A 172 0.12 4.76 -7.53
C TYR A 172 -0.35 5.85 -6.56
N GLN A 173 0.42 6.94 -6.41
CA GLN A 173 0.11 8.02 -5.47
C GLN A 173 -1.27 8.67 -5.73
N LEU A 174 -1.66 8.82 -7.00
CA LEU A 174 -2.96 9.38 -7.36
C LEU A 174 -4.07 8.36 -7.10
N ALA A 175 -3.93 7.17 -7.68
CA ALA A 175 -4.97 6.16 -7.65
C ALA A 175 -5.31 5.72 -6.22
N VAL A 176 -4.29 5.46 -5.38
CA VAL A 176 -4.49 4.99 -4.00
C VAL A 176 -5.26 6.01 -3.15
N VAL A 177 -4.96 7.31 -3.30
CA VAL A 177 -5.64 8.38 -2.55
C VAL A 177 -7.10 8.48 -2.97
N LEU A 178 -7.36 8.43 -4.27
CA LEU A 178 -8.73 8.54 -4.81
C LEU A 178 -9.58 7.33 -4.46
N ASP A 179 -9.04 6.13 -4.53
CA ASP A 179 -9.79 4.92 -4.22
C ASP A 179 -9.98 4.71 -2.73
N ASP A 180 -8.97 4.99 -1.89
CA ASP A 180 -9.15 4.90 -0.43
C ASP A 180 -10.24 5.90 0.03
N ALA A 181 -10.26 7.12 -0.52
CA ALA A 181 -11.32 8.08 -0.24
C ALA A 181 -12.69 7.64 -0.76
N TRP A 182 -12.76 7.12 -1.99
CA TRP A 182 -14.01 6.66 -2.61
C TRP A 182 -14.61 5.44 -1.88
N GLN A 183 -13.77 4.50 -1.42
CA GLN A 183 -14.18 3.35 -0.63
C GLN A 183 -14.46 3.70 0.85
N GLY A 184 -14.17 4.93 1.27
CA GLY A 184 -14.34 5.39 2.65
C GLY A 184 -13.35 4.75 3.63
N VAL A 185 -12.17 4.35 3.17
CA VAL A 185 -11.11 3.77 4.01
C VAL A 185 -10.74 4.76 5.11
N THR A 186 -10.78 4.30 6.37
CA THR A 186 -10.45 5.10 7.56
C THR A 186 -9.09 4.75 8.13
N ASP A 187 -8.59 3.54 7.85
CA ASP A 187 -7.37 2.99 8.43
C ASP A 187 -6.58 2.23 7.37
N ILE A 188 -5.36 2.69 7.11
CA ILE A 188 -4.43 2.07 6.16
C ILE A 188 -3.38 1.29 6.95
N VAL A 189 -3.50 -0.03 6.90
CA VAL A 189 -2.52 -0.98 7.44
C VAL A 189 -1.77 -1.59 6.25
N ARG A 190 -0.46 -1.34 6.14
CA ARG A 190 0.36 -1.77 4.99
C ARG A 190 1.83 -1.96 5.35
N GLY A 191 2.66 -2.44 4.42
CA GLY A 191 4.11 -2.61 4.64
C GLY A 191 4.86 -1.29 4.78
N ALA A 192 5.89 -1.27 5.64
CA ALA A 192 6.73 -0.11 5.93
C ALA A 192 7.55 0.41 4.76
N ASP A 193 7.61 -0.32 3.65
CA ASP A 193 8.19 0.17 2.41
C ASP A 193 7.37 1.24 1.70
N LEU A 194 6.15 1.52 2.18
CA LEU A 194 5.31 2.62 1.72
C LEU A 194 5.25 3.77 2.75
N LEU A 195 6.05 3.72 3.82
CA LEU A 195 6.06 4.73 4.87
C LEU A 195 6.37 6.13 4.30
N ASP A 196 7.39 6.21 3.44
CA ASP A 196 7.85 7.42 2.74
C ASP A 196 6.88 7.95 1.67
N SER A 197 5.83 7.19 1.36
CA SER A 197 4.77 7.59 0.44
C SER A 197 3.66 8.33 1.16
N THR A 198 3.53 8.15 2.47
CA THR A 198 2.44 8.69 3.27
C THR A 198 2.40 10.23 3.24
N PRO A 199 3.50 10.98 3.43
CA PRO A 199 3.43 12.45 3.36
C PRO A 199 2.96 13.01 2.01
N ARG A 200 3.36 12.37 0.90
CA ARG A 200 2.87 12.72 -0.44
C ARG A 200 1.36 12.48 -0.58
N GLN A 201 0.87 11.39 0.01
CA GLN A 201 -0.55 11.04 0.01
C GLN A 201 -1.37 11.98 0.89
N LEU A 202 -0.85 12.36 2.07
CA LEU A 202 -1.48 13.34 2.97
C LEU A 202 -1.62 14.70 2.28
N TYR A 203 -0.59 15.15 1.57
CA TYR A 203 -0.66 16.38 0.79
C TYR A 203 -1.71 16.30 -0.33
N LEU A 204 -1.73 15.19 -1.09
CA LEU A 204 -2.75 15.02 -2.12
C LEU A 204 -4.17 14.96 -1.54
N GLN A 205 -4.36 14.34 -0.38
CA GLN A 205 -5.63 14.35 0.35
C GLN A 205 -6.02 15.77 0.76
N GLU A 206 -5.08 16.56 1.30
CA GLU A 206 -5.32 17.95 1.68
C GLU A 206 -5.73 18.82 0.47
N LEU A 207 -4.99 18.74 -0.63
CA LEU A 207 -5.31 19.46 -1.86
C LEU A 207 -6.72 19.17 -2.39
N LEU A 208 -7.17 17.93 -2.23
CA LEU A 208 -8.46 17.45 -2.72
C LEU A 208 -9.58 17.59 -1.68
N GLY A 209 -9.29 18.13 -0.48
CA GLY A 209 -10.25 18.23 0.61
C GLY A 209 -10.75 16.86 1.13
N LEU A 210 -9.95 15.82 0.97
CA LEU A 210 -10.27 14.46 1.37
C LEU A 210 -9.91 14.21 2.83
N ARG A 211 -10.64 13.28 3.46
CA ARG A 211 -10.33 12.84 4.81
C ARG A 211 -9.00 12.08 4.84
N GLN A 212 -8.17 12.39 5.83
CA GLN A 212 -6.91 11.69 6.07
C GLN A 212 -7.17 10.45 6.96
N PRO A 213 -6.79 9.23 6.52
CA PRO A 213 -6.94 8.02 7.30
C PRO A 213 -5.85 7.92 8.39
N ARG A 214 -6.04 6.98 9.32
CA ARG A 214 -5.00 6.58 10.28
C ARG A 214 -4.07 5.57 9.62
N TYR A 215 -2.78 5.61 9.97
CA TYR A 215 -1.77 4.77 9.34
C TYR A 215 -1.12 3.81 10.34
N LEU A 216 -0.86 2.59 9.88
CA LEU A 216 -0.06 1.58 10.56
C LEU A 216 0.84 0.90 9.53
N HIS A 217 2.15 0.97 9.75
CA HIS A 217 3.14 0.36 8.86
C HIS A 217 3.82 -0.85 9.52
N VAL A 218 3.56 -2.05 8.99
CA VAL A 218 4.17 -3.30 9.46
C VAL A 218 5.57 -3.49 8.87
N PRO A 219 6.52 -4.11 9.61
CA PRO A 219 7.84 -4.40 9.08
C PRO A 219 7.79 -5.16 7.76
N LEU A 220 8.63 -4.77 6.81
CA LEU A 220 8.82 -5.54 5.59
C LEU A 220 9.65 -6.79 5.88
N ILE A 221 9.15 -7.96 5.49
CA ILE A 221 9.92 -9.19 5.63
C ILE A 221 11.00 -9.24 4.53
N VAL A 222 12.27 -9.35 4.95
CA VAL A 222 13.44 -9.37 4.07
C VAL A 222 14.20 -10.68 4.17
N GLN A 223 14.82 -11.10 3.06
CA GLN A 223 15.73 -12.24 3.03
C GLN A 223 17.02 -11.95 3.82
N PRO A 224 17.78 -12.98 4.22
CA PRO A 224 19.04 -12.80 4.94
C PRO A 224 20.09 -11.93 4.23
N ASP A 225 20.01 -11.83 2.90
CA ASP A 225 20.86 -10.98 2.06
C ASP A 225 20.38 -9.51 1.99
N GLY A 226 19.31 -9.17 2.71
CA GLY A 226 18.70 -7.84 2.75
C GLY A 226 17.71 -7.55 1.62
N ASN A 227 17.52 -8.49 0.67
CA ASN A 227 16.58 -8.29 -0.42
C ASN A 227 15.13 -8.45 0.04
N LYS A 228 14.22 -7.67 -0.56
CA LYS A 228 12.77 -7.83 -0.35
C LYS A 228 12.34 -9.21 -0.86
N LEU A 229 11.58 -9.96 -0.05
CA LEU A 229 11.07 -11.28 -0.45
C LEU A 229 10.33 -11.23 -1.81
N GLY A 230 9.49 -10.22 -2.06
CA GLY A 230 8.68 -10.13 -3.28
C GLY A 230 9.37 -9.74 -4.59
N LYS A 231 10.64 -9.29 -4.58
CA LYS A 231 11.35 -8.87 -5.82
C LYS A 231 12.38 -9.88 -6.32
N SER A 232 12.57 -10.98 -5.61
CA SER A 232 13.41 -12.07 -6.07
C SER A 232 12.51 -13.19 -6.61
N TYR A 233 12.91 -13.83 -7.71
CA TYR A 233 12.35 -15.09 -8.24
C TYR A 233 12.33 -16.27 -7.23
N ARG A 234 12.59 -16.03 -5.94
CA ARG A 234 12.90 -17.04 -4.92
C ARG A 234 11.93 -17.07 -3.74
N SER A 235 10.95 -16.16 -3.66
CA SER A 235 9.91 -16.32 -2.65
C SER A 235 8.87 -17.32 -3.14
N PRO A 236 8.67 -18.45 -2.44
CA PRO A 236 7.67 -19.42 -2.84
C PRO A 236 6.27 -18.77 -2.74
N PRO A 237 5.38 -19.07 -3.71
CA PRO A 237 3.99 -18.65 -3.61
C PRO A 237 3.33 -19.28 -2.38
N LEU A 238 2.30 -18.63 -1.84
CA LEU A 238 1.47 -19.22 -0.80
C LEU A 238 0.75 -20.46 -1.35
N THR A 239 0.89 -21.60 -0.69
CA THR A 239 0.16 -22.83 -1.00
C THR A 239 -0.86 -23.14 0.10
N ALA A 240 -1.98 -23.76 -0.27
CA ALA A 240 -3.10 -24.01 0.64
C ALA A 240 -2.74 -25.01 1.77
N ASP A 241 -1.90 -26.00 1.48
CA ASP A 241 -1.41 -26.99 2.46
C ASP A 241 -0.50 -26.37 3.54
N GLN A 242 0.02 -25.17 3.31
CA GLN A 242 0.88 -24.42 4.24
C GLN A 242 0.13 -23.31 5.00
N ALA A 243 -1.20 -23.22 4.86
CA ALA A 243 -1.98 -22.11 5.43
C ALA A 243 -1.80 -21.96 6.96
N THR A 244 -2.03 -23.02 7.73
CA THR A 244 -1.86 -23.02 9.20
C THR A 244 -0.43 -22.63 9.64
N PRO A 245 0.64 -23.32 9.18
CA PRO A 245 2.00 -22.97 9.62
C PRO A 245 2.43 -21.57 9.19
N LEU A 246 2.04 -21.10 8.00
CA LEU A 246 2.38 -19.75 7.54
C LEU A 246 1.59 -18.65 8.26
N LEU A 247 0.32 -18.88 8.62
CA LEU A 247 -0.45 -17.96 9.46
C LEU A 247 0.15 -17.83 10.85
N LEU A 248 0.52 -18.94 11.50
CA LEU A 248 1.22 -18.91 12.80
C LEU A 248 2.54 -18.15 12.72
N ARG A 249 3.31 -18.38 11.65
CA ARG A 249 4.55 -17.65 11.40
C ARG A 249 4.31 -16.16 11.19
N ALA A 250 3.26 -15.79 10.45
CA ALA A 250 2.89 -14.39 10.23
C ALA A 250 2.40 -13.70 11.52
N LEU A 251 1.62 -14.40 12.37
CA LEU A 251 1.24 -13.92 13.70
C LEU A 251 2.49 -13.60 14.55
N ARG A 252 3.47 -14.51 14.59
CA ARG A 252 4.74 -14.30 15.29
C ARG A 252 5.55 -13.14 14.71
N ALA A 253 5.58 -12.99 13.39
CA ALA A 253 6.23 -11.86 12.72
C ALA A 253 5.61 -10.51 13.10
N LEU A 254 4.30 -10.49 13.38
CA LEU A 254 3.56 -9.35 13.92
C LEU A 254 3.67 -9.21 15.45
N GLY A 255 4.56 -9.96 16.09
CA GLY A 255 4.77 -9.94 17.55
C GLY A 255 3.64 -10.57 18.37
N GLN A 256 2.64 -11.17 17.71
CA GLN A 256 1.59 -11.90 18.41
C GLN A 256 2.16 -13.20 18.99
N GLN A 257 1.56 -13.70 20.08
CA GLN A 257 2.05 -14.87 20.80
C GLN A 257 1.01 -16.01 20.76
N PRO A 258 0.83 -16.68 19.61
CA PRO A 258 -0.10 -17.80 19.52
C PRO A 258 0.39 -18.99 20.34
N ASP A 259 -0.53 -19.61 21.07
CA ASP A 259 -0.26 -20.81 21.88
C ASP A 259 0.19 -21.98 21.01
N ALA A 260 1.03 -22.87 21.58
CA ALA A 260 1.56 -24.03 20.86
C ALA A 260 0.46 -24.98 20.35
N GLN A 261 -0.69 -25.03 21.02
CA GLN A 261 -1.82 -25.89 20.63
C GLN A 261 -2.45 -25.47 19.30
N LEU A 262 -2.30 -24.20 18.90
CA LEU A 262 -2.83 -23.67 17.64
C LEU A 262 -2.13 -24.23 16.40
N GLN A 263 -1.04 -24.99 16.55
CA GLN A 263 -0.41 -25.70 15.42
C GLN A 263 -1.31 -26.73 14.73
N TYR A 264 -2.38 -27.16 15.40
CA TYR A 264 -3.39 -28.08 14.87
C TYR A 264 -4.70 -27.37 14.48
N ALA A 265 -4.76 -26.04 14.62
CA ALA A 265 -5.94 -25.26 14.28
C ALA A 265 -6.08 -25.12 12.76
N SER A 266 -7.33 -25.01 12.31
CA SER A 266 -7.66 -24.58 10.96
C SER A 266 -7.26 -23.11 10.73
N PRO A 267 -7.07 -22.68 9.48
CA PRO A 267 -6.82 -21.28 9.17
C PRO A 267 -7.86 -20.32 9.75
N ARG A 268 -9.14 -20.73 9.75
CA ARG A 268 -10.23 -19.94 10.32
C ARG A 268 -10.08 -19.75 11.84
N GLU A 269 -9.81 -20.82 12.58
CA GLU A 269 -9.58 -20.75 14.02
C GLU A 269 -8.37 -19.88 14.39
N LEU A 270 -7.31 -19.88 13.56
CA LEU A 270 -6.17 -18.98 13.74
C LEU A 270 -6.54 -17.51 13.52
N LEU A 271 -7.35 -17.22 12.50
CA LEU A 271 -7.84 -15.87 12.26
C LEU A 271 -8.74 -15.40 13.39
N ASP A 272 -9.69 -16.22 13.84
CA ASP A 272 -10.59 -15.89 14.95
C ASP A 272 -9.79 -15.67 16.26
N TRP A 273 -8.78 -16.51 16.54
CA TRP A 273 -7.84 -16.29 17.64
C TRP A 273 -7.09 -14.96 17.49
N GLY A 274 -6.55 -14.70 16.29
CA GLY A 274 -5.82 -13.48 15.99
C GLY A 274 -6.66 -12.22 16.15
N ILE A 275 -7.95 -12.27 15.81
CA ILE A 275 -8.90 -11.16 15.99
C ILE A 275 -9.10 -10.89 17.48
N ALA A 276 -9.33 -11.95 18.28
CA ALA A 276 -9.59 -11.82 19.70
C ALA A 276 -8.37 -11.34 20.52
N HIS A 277 -7.16 -11.59 20.03
CA HIS A 277 -5.89 -11.29 20.72
C HIS A 277 -5.06 -10.20 20.02
N TRP A 278 -5.63 -9.51 19.04
CA TRP A 278 -4.90 -8.52 18.24
C TRP A 278 -4.39 -7.38 19.14
N ASP A 279 -3.06 -7.22 19.15
CA ASP A 279 -2.40 -6.10 19.80
C ASP A 279 -1.35 -5.51 18.86
N ALA A 280 -1.71 -4.39 18.22
CA ALA A 280 -0.83 -3.66 17.32
C ALA A 280 0.45 -3.14 18.02
N THR A 281 0.45 -2.95 19.34
CA THR A 281 1.62 -2.45 20.08
C THR A 281 2.74 -3.47 20.18
N ARG A 282 2.44 -4.75 19.94
CA ARG A 282 3.41 -5.85 19.89
C ARG A 282 4.18 -5.93 18.58
N ILE A 283 3.69 -5.28 17.52
CA ILE A 283 4.36 -5.29 16.22
C ILE A 283 5.74 -4.65 16.38
N PRO A 284 6.82 -5.30 15.91
CA PRO A 284 8.17 -4.76 16.04
C PRO A 284 8.29 -3.35 15.43
N ARG A 285 8.85 -2.40 16.19
CA ARG A 285 9.12 -1.02 15.73
C ARG A 285 10.38 -0.95 14.89
N THR A 286 10.36 -1.63 13.76
CA THR A 286 11.42 -1.65 12.75
C THR A 286 10.80 -1.58 11.36
N LEU A 287 11.56 -1.06 10.39
CA LEU A 287 11.11 -1.01 8.99
C LEU A 287 11.23 -2.37 8.30
N THR A 288 12.16 -3.20 8.74
CA THR A 288 12.43 -4.52 8.16
C THR A 288 12.60 -5.58 9.23
N LEU A 289 12.16 -6.79 8.93
CA LEU A 289 12.33 -7.96 9.79
C LEU A 289 12.95 -9.09 8.95
N ALA A 290 14.08 -9.64 9.42
CA ALA A 290 14.77 -10.68 8.67
C ALA A 290 14.00 -11.99 8.78
N GLU A 291 13.82 -12.68 7.67
CA GLU A 291 13.10 -13.95 7.61
C GLU A 291 13.69 -15.01 8.56
N ALA A 292 15.02 -15.01 8.72
CA ALA A 292 15.75 -15.90 9.61
C ALA A 292 15.45 -15.67 11.11
N GLN A 293 14.85 -14.54 11.48
CA GLN A 293 14.44 -14.24 12.85
C GLN A 293 13.03 -14.77 13.17
N LEU A 294 12.34 -15.38 12.20
CA LEU A 294 10.96 -15.85 12.29
C LEU A 294 10.83 -17.37 12.49
N SER A 295 11.96 -18.06 12.75
CA SER A 295 12.02 -19.49 13.05
C SER A 295 11.64 -19.79 14.49
#